data_AF-A0A831SZB8-F1
#
_entry.id   AF-A0A831SZB8-F1
#
_cell.length_a   1.000
_cell.length_b   1.000
_cell.length_c   1.000
_cell.angle_alpha   90.00
_cell.angle_beta   90.00
_cell.angle_gamma   90.00
#
_symmetry.space_group_name_H-M   'P 1'
#
loop_
_entity.id
_entity.type
_entity.pdbx_description
1 polymer ?
#
loop_
_entity_poly.entity_id
_entity_poly.type
_entity_poly.pdbx_seq_one_letter_code
_entity_poly.pdbx_strand_id
1 'polypeptide(L)'
;MAKVLNVLKPVLWIAVVVGVARFILSIFHAPRSVVYLASLTAVELIGMLYLALRISREPEMRYLDLWIANLILFALCQLLIIVGLAYTYLTGIQTLYHETERLQGFLGYDPTPLQHIGMHILNWMVIMPTIATWVIGAPIIYFRRRYSDRTKLKSART
;
A
#
# COMPACT_ATOMS: atom_id res chain seq x y z
N MET A 1 -3.27 7.85 17.70
CA MET A 1 -2.82 8.38 16.39
C MET A 1 -1.30 8.55 16.30
N ALA A 2 -0.64 9.28 17.22
CA ALA A 2 0.83 9.50 17.16
C ALA A 2 1.66 8.21 17.04
N LYS A 3 1.33 7.17 17.80
CA LYS A 3 2.03 5.87 17.75
C LYS A 3 1.89 5.15 16.40
N VAL A 4 0.70 5.23 15.79
CA VAL A 4 0.43 4.69 14.45
C VAL A 4 1.34 5.37 13.43
N LEU A 5 1.38 6.70 13.43
CA LEU A 5 2.23 7.48 12.54
C LEU A 5 3.72 7.15 12.72
N ASN A 6 4.19 6.98 13.95
CA ASN A 6 5.59 6.62 14.22
C ASN A 6 5.97 5.25 13.63
N VAL A 7 5.09 4.26 13.76
CA VAL A 7 5.30 2.92 13.18
C VAL A 7 5.22 2.94 11.65
N LEU A 8 4.32 3.76 11.10
CA LEU A 8 4.02 3.85 9.69
C LEU A 8 5.05 4.69 8.90
N LYS A 9 5.64 5.71 9.53
CA LYS A 9 6.54 6.69 8.91
C LYS A 9 7.63 6.10 8.01
N PRO A 10 8.37 5.03 8.38
CA PRO A 10 9.38 4.44 7.50
C PRO A 10 8.79 3.94 6.18
N VAL A 11 7.62 3.31 6.23
CA VAL A 11 6.94 2.76 5.05
C VAL A 11 6.40 3.88 4.15
N LEU A 12 5.92 4.98 4.74
CA LEU A 12 5.50 6.14 3.95
C LEU A 12 6.66 6.76 3.18
N TRP A 13 7.83 6.88 3.79
CA TRP A 13 9.02 7.36 3.09
C TRP A 13 9.41 6.44 1.93
N ILE A 14 9.37 5.13 2.15
CA ILE A 14 9.61 4.15 1.08
C ILE A 14 8.58 4.32 -0.04
N ALA A 15 7.30 4.48 0.28
CA ALA A 15 6.24 4.70 -0.71
C ALA A 15 6.49 5.96 -1.55
N VAL A 16 6.88 7.07 -0.91
CA VAL A 16 7.22 8.31 -1.61
C VAL A 16 8.42 8.10 -2.53
N VAL A 17 9.52 7.51 -2.03
CA VAL A 17 10.73 7.27 -2.83
C VAL A 17 10.43 6.38 -4.03
N VAL A 18 9.73 5.27 -3.82
CA VAL A 18 9.36 4.33 -4.89
C VAL A 18 8.41 4.98 -5.88
N GLY A 19 7.40 5.73 -5.42
CA GLY A 19 6.45 6.41 -6.28
C GLY A 19 7.09 7.49 -7.14
N VAL A 20 7.97 8.31 -6.56
CA VAL A 20 8.74 9.33 -7.29
C VAL A 20 9.69 8.67 -8.29
N ALA A 21 10.41 7.63 -7.90
CA ALA A 21 11.29 6.90 -8.82
C ALA A 21 10.51 6.31 -10.00
N ARG A 22 9.37 5.66 -9.75
CA ARG A 22 8.48 5.13 -10.78
C ARG A 22 8.02 6.23 -11.74
N PHE A 23 7.61 7.37 -11.19
CA PHE A 23 7.14 8.51 -11.98
C PHE A 23 8.24 9.10 -12.87
N ILE A 24 9.43 9.34 -12.32
CA ILE A 24 10.59 9.82 -13.07
C ILE A 24 10.95 8.84 -14.19
N LEU A 25 11.12 7.55 -13.87
CA LEU A 25 11.44 6.52 -14.86
C LEU A 25 10.40 6.49 -15.99
N SER A 26 9.12 6.68 -15.64
CA SER A 26 8.06 6.70 -16.62
C SER A 26 8.07 7.95 -17.51
N ILE A 27 8.37 9.14 -16.98
CA ILE A 27 8.49 10.36 -17.79
C ILE A 27 9.65 10.25 -18.78
N PHE A 28 10.75 9.61 -18.37
CA PHE A 28 11.91 9.39 -19.21
C PHE A 28 11.77 8.16 -20.13
N HIS A 29 10.56 7.59 -20.24
CA HIS A 29 10.27 6.45 -21.12
C HIS A 29 11.23 5.26 -20.92
N ALA A 30 11.64 5.02 -19.66
CA ALA A 30 12.43 3.84 -19.33
C ALA A 30 11.67 2.55 -19.72
N PRO A 31 12.38 1.44 -20.00
CA PRO A 31 11.72 0.17 -20.33
C PRO A 31 10.72 -0.24 -19.25
N ARG A 32 9.54 -0.76 -19.66
CA ARG A 32 8.47 -1.20 -18.73
C ARG A 32 8.99 -2.10 -17.61
N SER A 33 9.90 -3.02 -17.94
CA SER A 33 10.53 -3.91 -16.96
C SER A 33 11.24 -3.16 -15.83
N VAL A 34 11.90 -2.04 -16.12
CA VAL A 34 12.60 -1.20 -15.14
C VAL A 34 11.59 -0.38 -14.32
N VAL A 35 10.57 0.20 -14.96
CA VAL A 35 9.51 0.97 -14.28
C VAL A 35 8.74 0.08 -13.30
N TYR A 36 8.48 -1.19 -13.67
CA TYR A 36 7.76 -2.13 -12.80
C TYR A 36 8.56 -2.57 -11.56
N LEU A 37 9.89 -2.43 -11.55
CA LEU A 37 10.67 -2.66 -10.32
C LEU A 37 10.30 -1.65 -9.22
N ALA A 38 9.92 -0.43 -9.61
CA ALA A 38 9.39 0.59 -8.71
C ALA A 38 7.88 0.36 -8.48
N SER A 39 7.55 -0.73 -7.77
CA SER A 39 6.16 -1.17 -7.55
C SER A 39 5.56 -0.65 -6.25
N LEU A 40 4.61 0.29 -6.36
CA LEU A 40 3.82 0.75 -5.19
C LEU A 40 3.00 -0.39 -4.58
N THR A 41 2.48 -1.33 -5.39
CA THR A 41 1.78 -2.52 -4.87
C THR A 41 2.71 -3.40 -4.05
N ALA A 42 3.97 -3.55 -4.44
CA ALA A 42 4.95 -4.28 -3.61
C ALA A 42 5.20 -3.55 -2.28
N VAL A 43 5.27 -2.22 -2.29
CA VAL A 43 5.39 -1.41 -1.07
C VAL A 43 4.17 -1.59 -0.17
N GLU A 44 2.96 -1.63 -0.72
CA GLU A 44 1.72 -1.86 0.02
C GLU A 44 1.73 -3.24 0.72
N LEU A 45 2.08 -4.31 -0.01
CA LEU A 45 2.08 -5.68 0.51
C LEU A 45 3.20 -5.93 1.53
N ILE A 46 4.43 -5.50 1.24
CA ILE A 46 5.56 -5.62 2.17
C ILE A 46 5.34 -4.70 3.38
N GLY A 47 4.84 -3.50 3.14
CA GLY A 47 4.48 -2.53 4.17
C GLY A 47 3.45 -3.09 5.14
N MET A 48 2.39 -3.72 4.64
CA MET A 48 1.39 -4.43 5.46
C MET A 48 2.05 -5.47 6.37
N LEU A 49 2.93 -6.32 5.84
CA LEU A 49 3.61 -7.35 6.63
C LEU A 49 4.50 -6.71 7.71
N TYR A 50 5.27 -5.69 7.34
CA TYR A 50 6.08 -4.92 8.28
C TYR A 50 5.24 -4.31 9.40
N LEU A 51 4.11 -3.68 9.06
CA LEU A 51 3.19 -3.06 10.01
C LEU A 51 2.58 -4.09 10.96
N ALA A 52 2.09 -5.22 10.44
CA ALA A 52 1.55 -6.30 11.25
C ALA A 52 2.60 -6.83 12.25
N LEU A 53 3.84 -7.06 11.80
CA LEU A 53 4.94 -7.51 12.66
C LEU A 53 5.34 -6.43 13.67
N ARG A 54 5.37 -5.15 13.32
CA ARG A 54 5.73 -4.07 14.23
C ARG A 54 4.66 -3.86 15.30
N ILE A 55 3.39 -3.80 14.91
CA ILE A 55 2.23 -3.67 15.81
C ILE A 55 2.12 -4.87 16.76
N SER A 56 2.45 -6.08 16.28
CA SER A 56 2.45 -7.27 17.14
C SER A 56 3.39 -7.17 18.35
N ARG A 57 4.44 -6.35 18.25
CA ARG A 57 5.44 -6.12 19.32
C ARG A 57 5.03 -5.00 20.28
N GLU A 58 4.01 -4.23 19.94
CA GLU A 58 3.54 -3.07 20.72
C GLU A 58 2.24 -3.42 21.45
N PRO A 59 2.26 -3.73 22.76
CA PRO A 59 1.09 -4.24 23.49
C PRO A 59 -0.08 -3.23 23.56
N GLU A 60 0.23 -1.94 23.54
CA GLU A 60 -0.76 -0.86 23.57
C GLU A 60 -1.50 -0.66 22.24
N MET A 61 -1.00 -1.24 21.14
CA MET A 61 -1.60 -1.08 19.82
C MET A 61 -2.68 -2.16 19.58
N ARG A 62 -3.75 -1.77 18.90
CA ARG A 62 -4.94 -2.58 18.63
C ARG A 62 -4.97 -3.03 17.18
N TYR A 63 -5.82 -4.01 16.86
CA TYR A 63 -6.08 -4.43 15.47
C TYR A 63 -6.60 -3.29 14.59
N LEU A 64 -7.36 -2.35 15.17
CA LEU A 64 -7.82 -1.16 14.46
C LEU A 64 -6.64 -0.26 14.02
N ASP A 65 -5.54 -0.24 14.78
CA ASP A 65 -4.36 0.55 14.42
C ASP A 65 -3.66 0.01 13.16
N LEU A 66 -3.73 -1.31 12.92
CA LEU A 66 -3.28 -1.91 11.66
C LEU A 66 -4.16 -1.47 10.50
N TRP A 67 -5.49 -1.48 10.68
CA TRP A 67 -6.42 -1.03 9.65
C TRP A 67 -6.17 0.43 9.27
N ILE A 68 -6.03 1.31 10.26
CA ILE A 68 -5.73 2.74 10.04
C ILE A 68 -4.37 2.90 9.35
N ALA A 69 -3.35 2.15 9.76
CA ALA A 69 -2.03 2.24 9.14
C ALA A 69 -2.06 1.83 7.66
N ASN A 70 -2.74 0.72 7.32
CA ASN A 70 -2.90 0.27 5.94
C ASN A 70 -3.72 1.29 5.12
N LEU A 71 -4.79 1.85 5.69
CA LEU A 71 -5.59 2.86 5.02
C LEU A 71 -4.74 4.07 4.61
N ILE A 72 -3.93 4.59 5.52
CA ILE A 72 -3.07 5.76 5.25
C ILE A 72 -2.01 5.40 4.20
N LEU A 73 -1.39 4.22 4.31
CA LEU A 73 -0.40 3.77 3.33
C LEU A 73 -1.01 3.69 1.92
N PHE A 74 -2.18 3.07 1.80
CA PHE A 74 -2.81 2.84 0.49
C PHE A 74 -3.33 4.13 -0.09
N ALA A 75 -3.93 5.01 0.74
CA ALA A 75 -4.32 6.34 0.32
C ALA A 75 -3.13 7.14 -0.24
N LEU A 76 -1.95 7.06 0.40
CA LEU A 76 -0.74 7.71 -0.11
C LEU A 76 -0.28 7.10 -1.44
N CYS A 77 -0.23 5.78 -1.56
CA CYS A 77 0.13 5.11 -2.81
C CYS A 77 -0.81 5.48 -3.96
N GLN A 78 -2.12 5.51 -3.71
CA GLN A 78 -3.10 5.94 -4.72
C GLN A 78 -2.97 7.42 -5.06
N LEU A 79 -2.67 8.29 -4.09
CA LEU A 79 -2.41 9.70 -4.35
C LEU A 79 -1.22 9.89 -5.29
N LEU A 80 -0.13 9.13 -5.10
CA LEU A 80 1.04 9.16 -5.98
C LEU A 80 0.69 8.72 -7.42
N ILE A 81 -0.18 7.71 -7.57
CA ILE A 81 -0.69 7.27 -8.87
C ILE A 81 -1.54 8.36 -9.54
N ILE A 82 -2.47 8.96 -8.79
CA ILE A 82 -3.35 10.02 -9.28
C ILE A 82 -2.54 11.23 -9.74
N VAL A 83 -1.46 11.60 -9.04
CA VAL A 83 -0.55 12.68 -9.48
C VAL A 83 0.10 12.34 -10.83
N GLY A 84 0.58 11.10 -11.01
CA GLY A 84 1.17 10.67 -12.28
C GLY A 84 0.16 10.66 -13.45
N LEU A 85 -1.07 10.24 -13.15
CA LEU A 85 -2.17 10.24 -14.10
C LEU A 85 -2.60 11.67 -14.48
N ALA A 86 -2.71 12.56 -13.50
CA ALA A 86 -2.98 13.97 -13.72
C ALA A 86 -1.90 14.63 -14.58
N TYR A 87 -0.61 14.34 -14.33
CA TYR A 87 0.49 14.82 -15.17
C TYR A 87 0.32 14.40 -16.63
N THR A 88 -0.04 13.13 -16.86
CA THR A 88 -0.25 12.60 -18.22
C THR A 88 -1.38 13.34 -18.93
N TYR A 89 -2.52 13.54 -18.25
CA TYR A 89 -3.65 14.26 -18.85
C TYR A 89 -3.37 15.75 -19.08
N LEU A 90 -2.56 16.39 -18.24
CA LEU A 90 -2.23 17.81 -18.37
C LEU A 90 -1.17 18.07 -19.45
N THR A 91 -0.22 17.16 -19.64
CA THR A 91 0.94 17.36 -20.54
C THR A 91 0.84 16.61 -21.86
N GLY A 92 -0.02 15.60 -21.95
CA GLY A 92 -0.06 14.66 -23.08
C GLY A 92 1.11 13.67 -23.11
N ILE A 93 2.06 13.76 -22.16
CA ILE A 93 3.20 12.85 -22.08
C ILE A 93 2.72 11.53 -21.47
N GLN A 94 2.80 10.47 -22.28
CA GLN A 94 2.32 9.15 -21.90
C GLN A 94 3.21 8.55 -20.80
N THR A 95 2.63 8.26 -19.63
CA THR A 95 3.31 7.59 -18.51
C THR A 95 2.64 6.26 -18.18
N LEU A 96 3.32 5.29 -17.60
CA LEU A 96 2.75 3.99 -17.25
C LEU A 96 1.43 4.05 -16.44
N TYR A 97 1.13 5.17 -15.76
CA TYR A 97 -0.13 5.38 -15.03
C TYR A 97 -1.37 5.54 -15.93
N HIS A 98 -1.23 5.88 -17.22
CA HIS A 98 -2.37 5.96 -18.15
C HIS A 98 -2.77 4.59 -18.74
N GLU A 99 -1.99 3.54 -18.47
CA GLU A 99 -2.24 2.21 -19.03
C GLU A 99 -3.55 1.63 -18.47
N THR A 100 -4.54 1.43 -19.34
CA THR A 100 -5.87 0.93 -18.99
C THR A 100 -6.04 -0.55 -19.26
N GLU A 101 -5.04 -1.26 -19.79
CA GLU A 101 -5.14 -2.67 -20.23
C GLU A 101 -5.77 -3.58 -19.15
N ARG A 102 -5.34 -3.42 -17.89
CA ARG A 102 -5.86 -4.20 -16.76
C ARG A 102 -7.31 -3.85 -16.43
N LEU A 103 -7.67 -2.57 -16.56
CA LEU A 103 -9.01 -2.08 -16.27
C LEU A 103 -9.98 -2.43 -17.41
N GLN A 104 -9.53 -2.37 -18.66
CA GLN A 104 -10.25 -2.84 -19.83
C GLN A 104 -10.60 -4.32 -19.71
N GLY A 105 -9.63 -5.16 -19.31
CA GLY A 105 -9.89 -6.58 -19.08
C GLY A 105 -10.95 -6.85 -17.99
N PHE A 106 -11.06 -5.97 -16.98
CA PHE A 106 -12.06 -6.07 -15.93
C PHE A 106 -13.44 -5.54 -16.34
N LEU A 107 -13.49 -4.42 -17.07
CA LEU A 107 -14.72 -3.75 -17.46
C LEU A 107 -15.34 -4.27 -18.75
N GLY A 108 -14.54 -4.87 -19.64
CA GLY A 108 -14.96 -5.32 -20.97
C GLY A 108 -15.11 -4.19 -22.00
N TYR A 109 -14.66 -2.98 -21.67
CA TYR A 109 -14.68 -1.80 -22.56
C TYR A 109 -13.57 -0.81 -22.19
N ASP A 110 -13.34 0.18 -23.06
CA ASP A 110 -12.35 1.25 -22.84
C ASP A 110 -12.81 2.24 -21.77
N PRO A 111 -12.15 2.30 -20.59
CA PRO A 111 -12.56 3.18 -19.51
C PRO A 111 -12.28 4.64 -19.88
N THR A 112 -13.24 5.50 -19.58
CA THR A 112 -13.03 6.95 -19.59
C THR A 112 -11.98 7.37 -18.55
N PRO A 113 -11.28 8.51 -18.72
CA PRO A 113 -10.38 9.05 -17.70
C PRO A 113 -10.98 9.12 -16.30
N LEU A 114 -12.25 9.52 -16.21
CA LEU A 114 -12.97 9.62 -14.95
C LEU A 114 -13.21 8.25 -14.31
N GLN A 115 -13.49 7.21 -15.10
CA GLN A 115 -13.62 5.84 -14.61
C GLN A 115 -12.27 5.29 -14.14
N HIS A 116 -11.17 5.59 -14.84
CA HIS A 116 -9.84 5.15 -14.43
C HIS A 116 -9.41 5.81 -13.12
N ILE A 117 -9.51 7.14 -13.01
CA ILE A 117 -9.28 7.87 -11.75
C ILE A 117 -10.24 7.37 -10.66
N GLY A 118 -11.51 7.18 -11.02
CA GLY A 118 -12.55 6.68 -10.15
C GLY A 118 -12.20 5.33 -9.54
N MET A 119 -11.57 4.41 -10.27
CA MET A 119 -11.13 3.12 -9.72
C MET A 119 -9.99 3.23 -8.71
N HIS A 120 -9.10 4.20 -8.87
CA HIS A 120 -8.04 4.48 -7.89
C HIS A 120 -8.59 5.11 -6.60
N ILE A 121 -9.67 5.90 -6.70
CA ILE A 121 -10.28 6.60 -5.57
C ILE A 121 -11.38 5.77 -4.88
N LEU A 122 -12.32 5.25 -5.67
CA LEU A 122 -13.51 4.55 -5.18
C LEU A 122 -13.19 3.09 -4.91
N ASN A 123 -13.52 2.68 -3.68
CA ASN A 123 -13.69 1.32 -3.13
C ASN A 123 -12.62 0.25 -3.44
N TRP A 124 -12.17 0.08 -4.68
CA TRP A 124 -11.37 -1.06 -5.13
C TRP A 124 -9.86 -0.97 -4.91
N MET A 125 -9.26 0.22 -4.83
CA MET A 125 -7.79 0.35 -4.68
C MET A 125 -7.34 0.92 -3.34
N VAL A 126 -8.26 1.41 -2.50
CA VAL A 126 -7.96 1.86 -1.12
C VAL A 126 -8.69 1.00 -0.09
N ILE A 127 -10.03 0.99 -0.13
CA ILE A 127 -10.86 0.37 0.92
C ILE A 127 -10.74 -1.15 0.89
N MET A 128 -10.96 -1.77 -0.27
CA MET A 128 -10.95 -3.23 -0.41
C MET A 128 -9.57 -3.85 -0.12
N PRO A 129 -8.45 -3.29 -0.61
CA PRO A 129 -7.14 -3.74 -0.20
C PRO A 129 -6.92 -3.55 1.31
N THR A 130 -7.38 -2.44 1.90
CA THR A 130 -7.25 -2.20 3.36
C THR A 130 -7.97 -3.30 4.15
N ILE A 131 -9.17 -3.68 3.74
CA ILE A 131 -9.93 -4.77 4.35
C ILE A 131 -9.19 -6.10 4.17
N ALA A 132 -8.81 -6.45 2.93
CA ALA A 132 -8.12 -7.71 2.63
C ALA A 132 -6.81 -7.85 3.42
N THR A 133 -6.01 -6.79 3.47
CA THR A 133 -4.76 -6.76 4.21
C THR A 133 -4.94 -6.78 5.72
N TRP A 134 -6.01 -6.19 6.23
CA TRP A 134 -6.36 -6.29 7.64
C TRP A 134 -6.77 -7.71 8.03
N VAL A 135 -7.57 -8.39 7.21
CA VAL A 135 -7.96 -9.81 7.40
C VAL A 135 -6.74 -10.71 7.44
N ILE A 136 -5.69 -10.41 6.67
CA ILE A 136 -4.42 -11.16 6.68
C ILE A 136 -3.52 -10.76 7.86
N GLY A 137 -3.36 -9.47 8.13
CA GLY A 137 -2.43 -8.97 9.14
C GLY A 137 -2.90 -9.15 10.58
N ALA A 138 -4.22 -9.19 10.83
CA ALA A 138 -4.75 -9.44 12.16
C ALA A 138 -4.38 -10.83 12.71
N PRO A 139 -4.50 -11.95 11.95
CA PRO A 139 -3.95 -13.24 12.33
C PRO A 139 -2.46 -13.20 12.69
N ILE A 140 -1.64 -12.48 11.93
CA ILE A 140 -0.20 -12.35 12.20
C ILE A 140 0.03 -11.72 13.58
N ILE A 141 -0.68 -10.63 13.89
CA ILE A 141 -0.62 -9.98 15.21
C ILE A 141 -1.03 -10.96 16.32
N TYR A 142 -2.15 -11.66 16.12
CA TYR A 142 -2.68 -12.62 17.09
C TYR A 142 -1.65 -13.73 17.40
N PHE A 143 -1.16 -14.42 16.37
CA PHE A 143 -0.24 -15.54 16.54
C PHE A 143 1.08 -15.09 17.16
N ARG A 144 1.63 -13.94 16.74
CA ARG A 144 2.89 -13.46 17.30
C ARG A 144 2.78 -13.09 18.77
N ARG A 145 1.70 -12.41 19.17
CA ARG A 145 1.45 -12.09 20.59
C ARG A 145 1.26 -13.35 21.41
N ARG A 146 0.40 -14.26 20.93
CA ARG A 146 0.13 -15.54 21.59
C ARG A 146 1.38 -16.37 21.81
N TYR A 147 2.27 -16.42 20.81
CA TYR A 147 3.56 -17.10 20.93
C TYR A 147 4.46 -16.43 21.97
N SER A 148 4.51 -15.09 22.00
CA SER A 148 5.31 -14.35 22.98
C SER A 148 4.92 -14.63 24.42
N ASP A 149 3.61 -14.69 24.69
CA ASP A 149 3.09 -14.89 26.04
C ASP A 149 3.38 -16.30 26.55
N ARG A 150 3.30 -17.32 25.67
CA ARG A 150 3.68 -18.70 26.01
C ARG A 150 5.14 -18.81 26.41
N THR A 151 6.03 -18.12 25.71
CA THR A 151 7.46 -18.16 26.01
C THR A 151 7.77 -17.52 27.37
N LYS A 152 7.15 -16.36 27.66
CA LYS A 152 7.29 -15.69 28.97
C LYS A 152 6.79 -16.54 30.15
N LEU A 153 5.67 -17.25 29.97
CA LEU A 153 5.13 -18.14 30.99
C LEU A 153 6.03 -19.36 31.26
N LYS A 154 6.72 -19.88 30.23
CA LYS A 154 7.68 -20.98 30.40
C LYS A 154 8.91 -20.52 31.18
N SER A 155 9.48 -19.35 30.85
CA SER A 155 10.66 -18.83 31.54
C SER A 155 10.43 -18.43 32.99
N ALA A 156 9.19 -18.09 33.37
CA ALA A 156 8.85 -17.75 34.75
C ALA A 156 8.66 -18.98 35.67
N ARG A 157 8.62 -20.19 35.10
CA ARG A 157 8.43 -21.47 35.82
C ARG A 157 9.74 -22.26 36.01
N THR A 158 10.83 -21.80 35.39
CA THR A 158 12.19 -22.35 35.47
C THR A 158 13.05 -21.47 36.34
#